data_AF-A0A3E0QHQ4-F1
#
_entry.id   AF-A0A3E0QHQ4-F1
#
_cell.length_a   1.000
_cell.length_b   1.000
_cell.length_c   1.000
_cell.angle_alpha   90.00
_cell.angle_beta   90.00
_cell.angle_gamma   90.00
#
_symmetry.space_group_name_H-M   'P 1'
#
loop_
_entity.id
_entity.type
_entity.pdbx_description
1 polymer ?
#
loop_
_entity_poly.entity_id
_entity_poly.type
_entity_poly.pdbx_seq_one_letter_code
_entity_poly.pdbx_strand_id
1 'polypeptide(L)'
;MTFEKFEEFLLSSECYWEHDVSYIDKDGLQHLIAPQEFWEYQTTVARLIAEEEVTIKVEQMQRYWKWDDRTIHVFYNPAGGPTFDTHTDPVDVIIECKDGVKHMEVDGKEIALLPGHKLLITAGQPHKALNYEKALMASHGIGDTETLNRIRENNRNVQS
;
A
#
# COMPACT_ATOMS: atom_id res chain seq x y z
N MET A 1 -9.94 7.89 4.32
CA MET A 1 -9.06 8.64 3.40
C MET A 1 -9.64 8.40 2.02
N THR A 2 -9.91 9.46 1.26
CA THR A 2 -10.45 9.36 -0.11
C THR A 2 -9.30 9.36 -1.12
N PHE A 3 -9.58 9.11 -2.40
CA PHE A 3 -8.60 9.23 -3.48
C PHE A 3 -7.90 10.60 -3.49
N GLU A 4 -8.67 11.69 -3.53
CA GLU A 4 -8.12 13.06 -3.54
C GLU A 4 -7.18 13.31 -2.35
N LYS A 5 -7.62 12.92 -1.13
CA LYS A 5 -6.80 13.08 0.09
C LYS A 5 -5.54 12.23 0.05
N PHE A 6 -5.59 11.06 -0.59
CA PHE A 6 -4.43 10.20 -0.74
C PHE A 6 -3.45 10.77 -1.77
N GLU A 7 -3.91 11.29 -2.90
CA GLU A 7 -3.06 11.94 -3.90
C GLU A 7 -2.38 13.20 -3.34
N GLU A 8 -3.13 14.03 -2.60
CA GLU A 8 -2.58 15.17 -1.86
C GLU A 8 -1.49 14.73 -0.86
N PHE A 9 -1.77 13.67 -0.10
CA PHE A 9 -0.79 13.10 0.83
C PHE A 9 0.45 12.58 0.09
N LEU A 10 0.27 11.83 -0.99
CA LEU A 10 1.36 11.22 -1.75
C LEU A 10 2.30 12.29 -2.34
N LEU A 11 1.77 13.45 -2.72
CA LEU A 11 2.54 14.61 -3.22
C LEU A 11 3.11 15.51 -2.10
N SER A 12 2.84 15.20 -0.84
CA SER A 12 3.28 16.01 0.30
C SER A 12 4.71 15.69 0.73
N SER A 13 5.34 16.66 1.41
CA SER A 13 6.65 16.44 2.05
C SER A 13 6.57 15.43 3.20
N GLU A 14 5.42 15.32 3.88
CA GLU A 14 5.20 14.31 4.92
C GLU A 14 5.35 12.90 4.36
N CYS A 15 4.69 12.59 3.24
CA CYS A 15 4.83 11.28 2.60
C CYS A 15 6.27 11.04 2.15
N TYR A 16 6.88 12.01 1.48
CA TYR A 16 8.25 11.89 0.98
C TYR A 16 9.29 11.60 2.09
N TRP A 17 9.20 12.24 3.25
CA TRP A 17 10.20 12.10 4.30
C TRP A 17 9.96 10.93 5.26
N GLU A 18 8.70 10.52 5.45
CA GLU A 18 8.33 9.55 6.50
C GLU A 18 7.90 8.19 5.97
N HIS A 19 7.77 8.03 4.65
CA HIS A 19 7.23 6.82 4.03
C HIS A 19 8.05 6.34 2.83
N ASP A 20 8.18 5.02 2.73
CA ASP A 20 8.73 4.41 1.52
C ASP A 20 7.62 4.30 0.48
N VAL A 21 7.88 4.86 -0.70
CA VAL A 21 6.94 4.84 -1.83
C VAL A 21 7.51 4.00 -2.95
N SER A 22 6.70 3.08 -3.43
CA SER A 22 7.04 2.18 -4.53
C SER A 22 5.85 2.02 -5.47
N TYR A 23 6.08 1.42 -6.63
CA TYR A 23 5.02 1.05 -7.56
C TYR A 23 5.20 -0.38 -8.05
N ILE A 24 4.09 -1.03 -8.38
CA ILE A 24 4.05 -2.36 -8.98
C ILE A 24 3.84 -2.16 -10.47
N ASP A 25 4.74 -2.69 -11.29
CA ASP A 25 4.63 -2.61 -12.75
C ASP A 25 3.72 -3.71 -13.33
N LYS A 26 3.48 -3.66 -14.63
CA LYS A 26 2.66 -4.63 -15.37
C LYS A 26 3.12 -6.09 -15.25
N ASP A 27 4.38 -6.32 -14.91
CA ASP A 27 4.98 -7.63 -14.75
C ASP A 27 4.85 -8.12 -13.29
N GLY A 28 4.18 -7.35 -12.42
CA GLY A 28 3.96 -7.66 -11.02
C GLY A 28 5.16 -7.37 -10.12
N LEU A 29 6.16 -6.62 -10.62
CA LEU A 29 7.40 -6.32 -9.91
C LEU A 29 7.28 -5.00 -9.14
N GLN A 30 7.67 -5.00 -7.86
CA GLN A 30 7.70 -3.79 -7.02
C GLN A 30 9.02 -3.02 -7.23
N HIS A 31 8.92 -1.73 -7.51
CA HIS A 31 10.04 -0.80 -7.70
C HIS A 31 9.97 0.33 -6.68
N LEU A 32 10.99 0.44 -5.84
CA LEU A 32 11.13 1.57 -4.91
C LEU A 32 11.44 2.84 -5.69
N ILE A 33 10.76 3.95 -5.38
CA ILE A 33 11.15 5.27 -5.89
C ILE A 33 12.45 5.64 -5.17
N ALA A 34 13.54 5.74 -5.94
CA ALA A 34 14.87 5.98 -5.39
C ALA A 34 14.95 7.33 -4.66
N PRO A 35 15.90 7.49 -3.72
CA PRO A 35 16.19 8.78 -3.10
C PRO A 35 16.51 9.82 -4.18
N GLN A 36 15.76 10.91 -4.20
CA GLN A 36 15.84 11.99 -5.18
C GLN A 36 15.36 13.28 -4.53
N GLU A 37 15.62 14.44 -5.14
CA GLU A 37 15.15 15.71 -4.56
C GLU A 37 13.61 15.73 -4.48
N PHE A 38 13.05 16.43 -3.50
CA PHE A 38 11.60 16.41 -3.26
C PHE A 38 10.77 16.79 -4.50
N TRP A 39 11.24 17.76 -5.30
CA TRP A 39 10.55 18.16 -6.53
C TRP A 39 10.59 17.08 -7.62
N GLU A 40 11.67 16.29 -7.69
CA GLU A 40 11.80 15.13 -8.60
C GLU A 40 10.82 14.04 -8.17
N TYR A 41 10.73 13.80 -6.86
CA TYR A 41 9.77 12.87 -6.26
C TYR A 41 8.33 13.26 -6.63
N GLN A 42 7.95 14.52 -6.40
CA GLN A 42 6.62 15.01 -6.76
C GLN A 42 6.34 14.85 -8.25
N THR A 43 7.30 15.14 -9.12
CA THR A 43 7.14 14.99 -10.57
C THR A 43 6.94 13.53 -10.97
N THR A 44 7.72 12.63 -10.37
CA THR A 44 7.63 11.19 -10.62
C THR A 44 6.28 10.64 -10.18
N VAL A 45 5.88 10.93 -8.94
CA VAL A 45 4.60 10.50 -8.38
C VAL A 45 3.42 11.07 -9.15
N ALA A 46 3.43 12.35 -9.48
CA ALA A 46 2.37 12.99 -10.26
C ALA A 46 2.19 12.31 -11.62
N ARG A 47 3.31 11.94 -12.27
CA ARG A 47 3.27 11.17 -13.52
C ARG A 47 2.65 9.79 -13.31
N LEU A 48 3.06 9.03 -12.29
CA LEU A 48 2.51 7.70 -12.01
C LEU A 48 1.00 7.73 -11.71
N ILE A 49 0.52 8.76 -11.00
CA ILE A 49 -0.92 8.98 -10.78
C ILE A 49 -1.62 9.23 -12.12
N ALA A 50 -1.06 10.09 -12.97
CA ALA A 50 -1.71 10.51 -14.21
C ALA A 50 -1.71 9.43 -15.30
N GLU A 51 -0.68 8.58 -15.35
CA GLU A 51 -0.57 7.50 -16.34
C GLU A 51 -1.54 6.34 -16.05
N GLU A 52 -1.90 6.12 -14.78
CA GLU A 52 -2.80 5.03 -14.36
C GLU A 52 -2.40 3.63 -14.87
N GLU A 53 -1.08 3.39 -15.06
CA GLU A 53 -0.55 2.10 -15.55
C GLU A 53 0.01 1.21 -14.45
N VAL A 54 0.23 1.75 -13.25
CA VAL A 54 0.88 1.06 -12.13
C VAL A 54 0.02 1.10 -10.88
N THR A 55 0.26 0.16 -9.96
CA THR A 55 -0.29 0.27 -8.59
C THR A 55 0.74 0.91 -7.68
N ILE A 56 0.40 2.03 -7.07
CA ILE A 56 1.28 2.71 -6.12
C ILE A 56 1.11 2.07 -4.74
N LYS A 57 2.23 1.83 -4.05
CA LYS A 57 2.29 1.29 -2.69
C LYS A 57 3.04 2.25 -1.79
N VAL A 58 2.44 2.60 -0.66
CA VAL A 58 3.06 3.39 0.41
C VAL A 58 3.17 2.52 1.65
N GLU A 59 4.39 2.39 2.16
CA GLU A 59 4.66 1.63 3.38
C GLU A 59 4.70 2.55 4.60
N GLN A 60 4.75 1.96 5.80
CA GLN A 60 4.87 2.68 7.06
C GLN A 60 3.67 3.57 7.43
N MET A 61 2.47 3.33 6.87
CA MET A 61 1.27 4.15 7.09
C MET A 61 0.73 4.11 8.52
N GLN A 62 1.23 3.19 9.36
CA GLN A 62 1.01 3.22 10.80
C GLN A 62 1.53 4.52 11.44
N ARG A 63 2.54 5.19 10.86
CA ARG A 63 3.03 6.49 11.35
C ARG A 63 1.95 7.57 11.18
N TYR A 64 1.42 7.69 9.96
CA TYR A 64 0.37 8.63 9.61
C TYR A 64 -0.88 8.44 10.50
N TRP A 65 -1.30 7.19 10.70
CA TRP A 65 -2.46 6.86 11.54
C TRP A 65 -2.17 6.66 13.03
N LYS A 66 -0.91 6.82 13.45
CA LYS A 66 -0.47 6.71 14.85
C LYS A 66 -0.79 5.36 15.51
N TRP A 67 -0.58 4.27 14.77
CA TRP A 67 -0.61 2.91 15.30
C TRP A 67 0.80 2.44 15.66
N ASP A 68 0.93 1.68 16.75
CA ASP A 68 2.19 1.15 17.26
C ASP A 68 2.21 -0.38 17.38
N ASP A 69 1.11 -1.05 17.04
CA ASP A 69 0.85 -2.48 17.21
C ASP A 69 0.74 -3.28 15.89
N ARG A 70 0.90 -2.61 14.74
CA ARG A 70 0.73 -3.21 13.40
C ARG A 70 1.52 -2.47 12.32
N THR A 71 1.90 -3.19 11.27
CA THR A 71 2.35 -2.57 10.01
C THR A 71 1.13 -2.15 9.20
N ILE A 72 1.23 -1.05 8.44
CA ILE A 72 0.19 -0.66 7.51
C ILE A 72 0.79 -0.24 6.17
N HIS A 73 0.33 -0.90 5.11
CA HIS A 73 0.66 -0.57 3.72
C HIS A 73 -0.60 -0.08 3.01
N VAL A 74 -0.50 1.02 2.28
CA VAL A 74 -1.60 1.53 1.45
C VAL A 74 -1.30 1.24 0.00
N PHE A 75 -2.29 0.72 -0.72
CA PHE A 75 -2.22 0.49 -2.15
C PHE A 75 -3.26 1.34 -2.86
N TYR A 76 -2.81 2.03 -3.89
CA TYR A 76 -3.62 2.85 -4.78
C TYR A 76 -3.50 2.27 -6.19
N ASN A 77 -4.55 1.58 -6.63
CA ASN A 77 -4.56 0.90 -7.92
C ASN A 77 -5.55 1.57 -8.89
N PRO A 78 -5.20 1.73 -10.17
CA PRO A 78 -6.14 2.04 -11.23
C PRO A 78 -7.00 0.80 -11.56
N ALA A 79 -8.04 0.98 -12.37
CA ALA A 79 -8.85 -0.13 -12.87
C ALA A 79 -8.01 -1.01 -13.82
N GLY A 80 -7.99 -2.32 -13.57
CA GLY A 80 -7.08 -3.25 -14.25
C GLY A 80 -5.60 -3.09 -13.86
N GLY A 81 -5.30 -2.32 -12.82
CA GLY A 81 -3.94 -2.04 -12.39
C GLY A 81 -3.18 -3.28 -11.93
N PRO A 82 -1.86 -3.34 -12.13
CA PRO A 82 -1.05 -4.50 -11.79
C PRO A 82 -1.04 -4.81 -10.28
N THR A 83 -0.74 -6.05 -9.95
CA THR A 83 -0.77 -6.55 -8.57
C THR A 83 0.13 -7.78 -8.44
N PHE A 84 0.46 -8.13 -7.21
CA PHE A 84 1.15 -9.37 -6.91
C PHE A 84 0.31 -10.60 -7.27
N ASP A 85 1.00 -11.69 -7.55
CA ASP A 85 0.40 -13.01 -7.64
C ASP A 85 -0.11 -13.52 -6.30
N THR A 86 -0.80 -14.66 -6.34
CA THR A 86 -1.31 -15.32 -5.14
C THR A 86 -0.18 -15.63 -4.18
N HIS A 87 -0.33 -15.19 -2.94
CA HIS A 87 0.66 -15.35 -1.88
C HIS A 87 -0.02 -15.55 -0.52
N THR A 88 0.80 -15.75 0.50
CA THR A 88 0.39 -15.90 1.89
C THR A 88 1.24 -14.97 2.76
N ASP A 89 0.63 -14.37 3.78
CA ASP A 89 1.36 -13.61 4.79
C ASP A 89 1.61 -14.45 6.06
N PRO A 90 2.71 -14.19 6.80
CA PRO A 90 3.02 -14.91 8.03
C PRO A 90 2.18 -14.46 9.24
N VAL A 91 1.41 -13.38 9.10
CA VAL A 91 0.57 -12.78 10.15
C VAL A 91 -0.86 -12.60 9.65
N ASP A 92 -1.79 -12.37 10.58
CA ASP A 92 -3.15 -11.98 10.21
C ASP A 92 -3.14 -10.59 9.56
N VAL A 93 -3.87 -10.47 8.47
CA VAL A 93 -3.99 -9.23 7.71
C VAL A 93 -5.44 -8.78 7.67
N ILE A 94 -5.67 -7.50 7.97
CA ILE A 94 -6.96 -6.85 7.72
C ILE A 94 -6.82 -5.99 6.47
N ILE A 95 -7.59 -6.31 5.43
CA ILE A 95 -7.75 -5.47 4.24
C ILE A 95 -8.94 -4.55 4.48
N GLU A 96 -8.70 -3.24 4.48
CA GLU A 96 -9.72 -2.21 4.58
C GLU A 96 -9.79 -1.43 3.26
N CYS A 97 -10.95 -1.43 2.61
CA CYS A 97 -11.19 -0.56 1.46
C CYS A 97 -11.44 0.87 1.97
N LYS A 98 -10.62 1.82 1.52
CA LYS A 98 -10.69 3.23 1.92
C LYS A 98 -11.50 4.05 0.92
N ASP A 99 -11.39 3.75 -0.37
CA ASP A 99 -12.13 4.38 -1.45
C ASP A 99 -12.22 3.46 -2.69
N GLY A 100 -13.19 3.69 -3.57
CA GLY A 100 -13.48 2.84 -4.74
C GLY A 100 -14.01 1.45 -4.37
N VAL A 101 -13.68 0.44 -5.19
CA VAL A 101 -14.11 -0.96 -4.97
C VAL A 101 -12.90 -1.88 -5.03
N LYS A 102 -12.58 -2.53 -3.90
CA LYS A 102 -11.47 -3.48 -3.84
C LYS A 102 -11.98 -4.91 -4.05
N HIS A 103 -11.49 -5.54 -5.10
CA HIS A 103 -11.71 -6.97 -5.37
C HIS A 103 -10.53 -7.80 -4.88
N MET A 104 -10.81 -8.83 -4.09
CA MET A 104 -9.86 -9.79 -3.55
C MET A 104 -10.31 -11.21 -3.90
N GLU A 105 -9.36 -12.10 -4.17
CA GLU A 105 -9.56 -13.54 -4.13
C GLU A 105 -8.95 -14.08 -2.84
N VAL A 106 -9.71 -14.84 -2.06
CA VAL A 106 -9.23 -15.54 -0.86
C VAL A 106 -9.73 -16.97 -0.89
N ASP A 107 -8.82 -17.96 -0.82
CA ASP A 107 -9.14 -19.39 -1.00
C ASP A 107 -10.00 -19.68 -2.25
N GLY A 108 -9.68 -19.03 -3.37
CA GLY A 108 -10.39 -19.18 -4.64
C GLY A 108 -11.79 -18.58 -4.68
N LYS A 109 -12.16 -17.77 -3.68
CA LYS A 109 -13.44 -17.03 -3.65
C LYS A 109 -13.19 -15.55 -3.86
N GLU A 110 -13.87 -14.98 -4.85
CA GLU A 110 -13.87 -13.53 -5.06
C GLU A 110 -14.75 -12.82 -4.03
N ILE A 111 -14.24 -11.71 -3.50
CA ILE A 111 -14.86 -10.85 -2.50
C ILE A 111 -14.68 -9.40 -2.95
N ALA A 112 -15.80 -8.67 -3.01
CA ALA A 112 -15.81 -7.23 -3.27
C ALA A 112 -15.97 -6.44 -1.95
N LEU A 113 -15.11 -5.45 -1.74
CA LEU A 113 -15.11 -4.56 -0.59
C LEU A 113 -15.44 -3.14 -1.05
N LEU A 114 -16.48 -2.55 -0.46
CA LEU A 114 -16.84 -1.15 -0.62
C LEU A 114 -16.13 -0.29 0.44
N PRO A 115 -16.09 1.05 0.31
CA PRO A 115 -15.42 1.91 1.28
C PRO A 115 -15.93 1.67 2.71
N GLY A 116 -15.01 1.42 3.63
CA GLY A 116 -15.28 1.08 5.03
C GLY A 116 -15.46 -0.43 5.30
N HIS A 117 -15.66 -1.26 4.27
CA HIS A 117 -15.64 -2.71 4.43
C HIS A 117 -14.25 -3.21 4.81
N LYS A 118 -14.22 -4.28 5.59
CA LYS A 118 -13.00 -4.94 6.07
C LYS A 118 -13.08 -6.44 5.82
N LEU A 119 -11.96 -7.02 5.45
CA LEU A 119 -11.76 -8.45 5.27
C LEU A 119 -10.59 -8.90 6.13
N LEU A 120 -10.82 -9.90 6.98
CA LEU A 120 -9.75 -10.60 7.68
C LEU A 120 -9.25 -11.73 6.79
N ILE A 121 -7.93 -11.77 6.60
CA ILE A 121 -7.20 -12.86 5.97
C ILE A 121 -6.28 -13.41 7.05
N THR A 122 -6.46 -14.68 7.42
CA THR A 122 -5.66 -15.27 8.50
C THR A 122 -4.25 -15.59 8.02
N ALA A 123 -3.28 -15.62 8.94
CA ALA A 123 -1.92 -16.04 8.65
C ALA A 123 -1.88 -17.36 7.84
N GLY A 124 -1.10 -17.39 6.77
CA GLY A 124 -0.96 -18.54 5.88
C GLY A 124 -2.11 -18.73 4.88
N GLN A 125 -3.16 -17.90 4.89
CA GLN A 125 -4.28 -18.01 3.97
C GLN A 125 -3.93 -17.42 2.58
N PRO A 126 -4.00 -18.22 1.50
CA PRO A 126 -3.71 -17.74 0.15
C PRO A 126 -4.69 -16.68 -0.31
N HIS A 127 -4.16 -15.59 -0.84
CA HIS A 127 -4.98 -14.51 -1.38
C HIS A 127 -4.27 -13.75 -2.51
N LYS A 128 -5.07 -13.05 -3.32
CA LYS A 128 -4.63 -12.20 -4.43
C LYS A 128 -5.56 -11.00 -4.56
N ALA A 129 -5.02 -9.83 -4.90
CA ALA A 129 -5.83 -8.70 -5.32
C ALA A 129 -6.15 -8.80 -6.82
N LEU A 130 -7.39 -8.46 -7.21
CA LEU A 130 -7.85 -8.63 -8.60
C LEU A 130 -7.95 -7.30 -9.37
N ASN A 131 -7.99 -6.16 -8.66
CA ASN A 131 -7.92 -4.80 -9.20
C ASN A 131 -8.82 -4.50 -10.42
N TYR A 132 -9.95 -5.19 -10.59
CA TYR A 132 -10.88 -4.95 -11.71
C TYR A 132 -11.37 -3.49 -11.79
N GLU A 133 -11.44 -2.82 -10.64
CA GLU A 133 -11.83 -1.42 -10.50
C GLU A 133 -10.75 -0.63 -9.76
N LYS A 134 -10.77 0.70 -9.93
CA LYS A 134 -9.91 1.63 -9.20
C LYS A 134 -10.23 1.54 -7.70
N ALA A 135 -9.20 1.40 -6.87
CA ALA A 135 -9.38 1.28 -5.43
C ALA A 135 -8.23 1.88 -4.65
N LEU A 136 -8.56 2.38 -3.46
CA LEU A 136 -7.63 2.74 -2.41
C LEU A 136 -7.89 1.79 -1.24
N MET A 137 -6.86 1.10 -0.79
CA MET A 137 -6.98 0.11 0.28
C MET A 137 -5.82 0.22 1.27
N ALA A 138 -6.06 -0.14 2.53
CA ALA A 138 -5.04 -0.31 3.55
C ALA A 138 -4.95 -1.77 3.98
N SER A 139 -3.74 -2.34 3.97
CA SER A 139 -3.43 -3.66 4.48
C SER A 139 -2.78 -3.49 5.85
N HIS A 140 -3.39 -4.05 6.88
CA HIS A 140 -2.93 -3.97 8.26
C HIS A 140 -2.37 -5.33 8.68
N GLY A 141 -1.05 -5.46 8.85
CA GLY A 141 -0.40 -6.65 9.38
C GLY A 141 -0.43 -6.65 10.91
N ILE A 142 -1.33 -7.43 11.50
CA ILE A 142 -1.59 -7.41 12.94
C ILE A 142 -0.49 -8.16 13.70
N GLY A 143 0.12 -7.50 14.68
CA GLY A 143 1.17 -8.12 15.50
C GLY A 143 2.50 -8.34 14.78
N ASP A 144 2.68 -7.75 13.59
CA ASP A 144 3.94 -7.77 12.85
C ASP A 144 4.99 -6.85 13.48
N THR A 145 5.49 -7.26 14.65
CA THR A 145 6.47 -6.47 15.41
C THR A 145 7.87 -6.55 14.85
N GLU A 146 8.22 -7.63 14.12
CA GLU A 146 9.56 -7.78 13.53
C GLU A 146 9.80 -6.79 12.40
N THR A 147 8.83 -6.67 11.47
CA THR A 147 8.92 -5.69 10.37
C THR A 147 8.88 -4.27 10.92
N LEU A 148 8.02 -3.99 11.92
CA LEU A 148 8.00 -2.70 12.61
C LEU A 148 9.33 -2.32 13.23
N ASN A 149 10.02 -3.27 13.89
CA ASN A 149 11.30 -3.01 14.51
C ASN A 149 12.40 -2.73 13.47
N ARG A 150 12.46 -3.50 12.38
CA ARG A 150 13.40 -3.26 11.27
C ARG A 150 13.19 -1.90 10.62
N ILE A 151 11.93 -1.52 10.38
CA ILE A 151 11.57 -0.19 9.87
C ILE A 151 12.09 0.91 10.82
N ARG A 152 11.92 0.74 12.14
CA ARG A 152 12.40 1.71 13.13
C ARG A 152 13.93 1.82 13.16
N GLU A 153 14.65 0.71 13.00
CA GLU A 153 16.11 0.68 13.02
C GLU A 153 16.73 1.33 11.77
N ASN A 154 16.24 1.01 10.57
CA ASN A 154 16.76 1.58 9.32
C ASN A 154 16.69 3.11 9.32
N ASN A 155 15.62 3.69 9.88
CA ASN A 155 15.43 5.14 9.93
C ASN A 155 16.36 5.87 10.92
N ARG A 156 16.82 5.20 11.99
CA ARG A 156 17.82 5.80 12.89
C ARG A 156 19.18 6.01 12.22
N ASN A 157 19.49 5.17 11.22
CA ASN A 157 20.75 5.25 10.48
C ASN A 157 20.73 6.24 9.31
N VAL A 158 19.55 6.72 8.88
CA VAL A 158 19.44 7.76 7.83
C VAL A 158 19.46 9.17 8.43
N GLN A 159 19.19 9.31 9.74
CA GLN A 159 19.22 10.58 10.47
C GLN A 159 20.57 10.85 11.20
N SER A 160 21.62 10.06 10.93
CA SER A 160 22.96 10.22 11.54
C SER A 160 23.99 10.83 10.60
#